data_AF-A0AAF0QRH9-F1
#
_entry.id   AF-A0AAF0QRH9-F1
#
_cell.length_a   1.000
_cell.length_b   1.000
_cell.length_c   1.000
_cell.angle_alpha   90.00
_cell.angle_beta   90.00
_cell.angle_gamma   90.00
#
_symmetry.space_group_name_H-M   'P 1'
#
loop_
_entity.id
_entity.type
_entity.pdbx_description
1 polymer ?
#
loop_
_entity_poly.entity_id
_entity_poly.type
_entity_poly.pdbx_seq_one_letter_code
_entity_poly.pdbx_strand_id
1 'polypeptide(L)'
;MPEHIADLHSCWVRRGGSTSQKKWWSMIPSCIWWTIWRERNKRCMENTVESVQKIKWRCMKTFCFWCKEESIEDAGQILNFLFFISLVAIS
;
A
#
# COMPACT_ATOMS: atom_id res chain seq x y z
N MET A 1 -2.14 7.43 -19.00
CA MET A 1 -1.19 6.76 -18.10
C MET A 1 -0.41 7.87 -17.41
N PRO A 2 -0.32 7.93 -16.07
CA PRO A 2 0.42 9.00 -15.39
C PRO A 2 1.88 9.00 -15.82
N GLU A 3 2.41 10.17 -16.18
CA GLU A 3 3.77 10.32 -16.73
C GLU A 3 4.80 10.47 -15.60
N HIS A 4 4.40 11.10 -14.49
CA HIS A 4 5.21 11.24 -13.30
C HIS A 4 4.58 10.62 -12.05
N ILE A 5 5.42 10.35 -11.04
CA ILE A 5 4.98 9.84 -9.73
C ILE A 5 3.96 10.80 -9.08
N ALA A 6 4.13 12.10 -9.28
CA ALA A 6 3.18 13.12 -8.82
C ALA A 6 1.79 12.95 -9.47
N ASP A 7 1.73 12.59 -10.75
CA ASP A 7 0.47 12.35 -11.47
C ASP A 7 -0.21 11.06 -11.01
N LEU A 8 0.59 10.03 -10.72
CA LEU A 8 0.08 8.79 -10.13
C LEU A 8 -0.51 9.08 -8.74
N HIS A 9 0.19 9.86 -7.92
CA HIS A 9 -0.27 10.26 -6.59
C HIS A 9 -1.53 11.14 -6.66
N SER A 10 -1.60 12.09 -7.59
CA SER A 10 -2.80 12.94 -7.75
C SER A 10 -4.02 12.12 -8.21
N CYS A 11 -3.81 11.17 -9.14
CA CYS A 11 -4.85 10.23 -9.57
C CYS A 11 -5.31 9.33 -8.41
N TRP A 12 -4.37 8.91 -7.57
CA TRP A 12 -4.65 8.13 -6.38
C TRP A 12 -5.51 8.92 -5.41
N VAL A 13 -5.07 10.09 -4.96
CA VAL A 13 -5.79 10.94 -4.00
C VAL A 13 -7.21 11.28 -4.50
N ARG A 14 -7.36 11.56 -5.80
CA ARG A 14 -8.67 11.87 -6.40
C ARG A 14 -9.67 10.71 -6.33
N ARG A 15 -9.21 9.46 -6.29
CA ARG A 15 -10.07 8.27 -6.14
C ARG A 15 -10.48 7.99 -4.70
N GLY A 16 -9.80 8.57 -3.71
CA GLY A 16 -10.15 8.42 -2.30
C GLY A 16 -11.47 9.15 -2.03
N GLY A 17 -12.52 8.39 -1.72
CA GLY A 17 -13.90 8.88 -1.55
C GLY A 17 -14.08 9.86 -0.39
N SER A 18 -14.90 9.49 0.60
CA SER A 18 -15.29 10.39 1.71
C SER A 18 -14.09 10.84 2.56
N THR A 19 -14.27 11.89 3.38
CA THR A 19 -13.20 12.44 4.25
C THR A 19 -12.59 11.40 5.20
N SER A 20 -13.37 10.43 5.67
CA SER A 20 -12.86 9.31 6.49
C SER A 20 -12.02 8.35 5.65
N GLN A 21 -12.37 8.15 4.37
CA GLN A 21 -11.60 7.30 3.48
C GLN A 21 -10.26 7.91 3.09
N LYS A 22 -10.19 9.23 2.95
CA LYS A 22 -8.96 9.93 2.53
C LYS A 22 -7.76 9.66 3.45
N LYS A 23 -7.97 9.50 4.76
CA LYS A 23 -6.88 9.29 5.75
C LYS A 23 -6.13 7.98 5.51
N TRP A 24 -6.82 6.85 5.39
CA TRP A 24 -6.16 5.58 5.11
C TRP A 24 -5.81 5.41 3.64
N TRP A 25 -6.61 5.99 2.75
CA TRP A 25 -6.37 5.94 1.32
C TRP A 25 -5.03 6.57 0.95
N SER A 26 -4.65 7.70 1.56
CA SER A 26 -3.36 8.34 1.31
C SER A 26 -2.15 7.53 1.82
N MET A 27 -2.34 6.60 2.76
CA MET A 27 -1.25 5.76 3.29
C MET A 27 -0.85 4.62 2.36
N ILE A 28 -1.77 4.18 1.49
CA ILE A 28 -1.56 3.01 0.64
C ILE A 28 -0.33 3.15 -0.28
N PRO A 29 -0.15 4.25 -1.04
CA PRO A 29 1.02 4.41 -1.91
C PRO A 29 2.33 4.31 -1.12
N SER A 30 2.39 4.92 0.07
CA SER A 30 3.56 4.87 0.95
C SER A 30 3.86 3.45 1.43
N CYS A 31 2.84 2.67 1.79
CA CYS A 31 3.00 1.27 2.21
C CYS A 31 3.51 0.39 1.07
N ILE A 32 2.98 0.58 -0.14
CA ILE A 32 3.42 -0.13 -1.35
C ILE A 32 4.86 0.24 -1.68
N TRP A 33 5.16 1.53 -1.74
CA TRP A 33 6.50 2.04 -2.07
C TRP A 33 7.55 1.54 -1.09
N TRP A 34 7.28 1.67 0.21
CA TRP A 34 8.17 1.18 1.26
C TRP A 34 8.43 -0.33 1.13
N THR A 35 7.38 -1.12 0.89
CA THR A 35 7.53 -2.57 0.77
C THR A 35 8.36 -2.95 -0.46
N ILE A 36 8.11 -2.33 -1.62
CA ILE A 36 8.88 -2.57 -2.85
C ILE A 36 10.34 -2.14 -2.67
N TRP A 37 10.57 -0.98 -2.05
CA TRP A 37 11.93 -0.49 -1.77
C TRP A 37 12.69 -1.46 -0.87
N ARG A 38 12.07 -1.95 0.21
CA ARG A 38 12.66 -2.96 1.10
C ARG A 38 13.00 -4.26 0.36
N GLU A 39 12.09 -4.70 -0.49
CA GLU A 39 12.26 -5.91 -1.29
C GLU A 39 13.43 -5.80 -2.26
N ARG A 40 13.48 -4.69 -3.03
CA ARG A 40 14.57 -4.41 -3.98
C ARG A 40 15.92 -4.27 -3.29
N ASN A 41 15.98 -3.57 -2.16
CA ASN A 41 17.22 -3.46 -1.39
C ASN A 41 17.68 -4.83 -0.89
N LYS A 42 16.76 -5.67 -0.42
CA LYS A 42 17.10 -7.01 0.03
C LYS A 42 17.62 -7.89 -1.11
N ARG A 43 17.03 -7.78 -2.31
CA ARG A 43 17.58 -8.44 -3.51
C ARG A 43 18.99 -7.94 -3.83
N CYS A 44 19.22 -6.63 -3.81
CA CYS A 44 20.52 -6.07 -4.14
C CYS A 44 21.61 -6.39 -3.10
N MET A 45 21.26 -6.43 -1.81
CA MET A 45 22.22 -6.64 -0.73
C MET A 45 22.43 -8.12 -0.37
N GLU A 46 21.35 -8.91 -0.36
CA GLU A 46 21.36 -10.29 0.15
C GLU A 46 21.12 -11.33 -0.96
N ASN A 47 20.85 -10.90 -2.20
CA ASN A 47 20.46 -11.75 -3.33
C ASN A 47 19.27 -12.70 -3.05
N THR A 48 18.41 -12.32 -2.09
CA THR A 48 17.22 -13.10 -1.76
C THR A 48 16.00 -12.59 -2.50
N VAL A 49 15.29 -13.47 -3.19
CA VAL A 49 14.00 -13.15 -3.81
C VAL A 49 12.88 -13.61 -2.88
N GLU A 50 11.99 -12.68 -2.49
CA GLU A 50 10.82 -13.03 -1.69
C GLU A 50 9.62 -13.36 -2.60
N SER A 51 8.80 -14.33 -2.19
CA SER A 51 7.57 -14.64 -2.90
C SER A 51 6.61 -13.45 -2.89
N VAL A 52 5.82 -13.31 -3.95
CA VAL A 52 4.82 -12.24 -4.08
C VAL A 52 3.85 -12.24 -2.89
N GLN A 53 3.49 -13.42 -2.39
CA GLN A 53 2.64 -13.60 -1.22
C GLN A 53 3.28 -12.99 0.04
N LYS A 54 4.58 -13.19 0.23
CA LYS A 54 5.32 -12.63 1.37
C LYS A 54 5.43 -11.12 1.27
N ILE A 55 5.61 -10.59 0.06
CA ILE A 55 5.63 -9.14 -0.22
C ILE A 55 4.26 -8.52 0.10
N LYS A 56 3.17 -9.12 -0.38
CA LYS A 56 1.79 -8.70 -0.07
C LYS A 56 1.53 -8.69 1.44
N TRP A 57 1.94 -9.75 2.15
CA TRP A 57 1.82 -9.84 3.60
C TRP A 57 2.58 -8.74 4.33
N ARG A 58 3.81 -8.42 3.90
CA ARG A 58 4.59 -7.31 4.47
C ARG A 58 3.90 -5.96 4.25
N CYS A 59 3.41 -5.70 3.03
CA CYS A 59 2.67 -4.48 2.72
C CYS A 59 1.46 -4.30 3.64
N MET A 60 0.70 -5.38 3.85
CA MET A 60 -0.44 -5.36 4.76
C MET A 60 -0.04 -5.10 6.20
N LYS A 61 1.01 -5.76 6.71
CA LYS A 61 1.51 -5.49 8.07
C LYS A 61 1.95 -4.04 8.24
N THR A 62 2.65 -3.48 7.26
CA THR A 62 3.05 -2.07 7.27
C THR A 62 1.84 -1.15 7.27
N PHE A 63 0.83 -1.42 6.46
CA PHE A 63 -0.40 -0.63 6.45
C PHE A 63 -1.15 -0.68 7.78
N CYS A 64 -1.37 -1.88 8.35
CA CYS A 64 -2.03 -2.02 9.64
C CYS A 64 -1.26 -1.33 10.77
N PHE A 65 0.07 -1.35 10.73
CA PHE A 65 0.92 -0.62 11.67
C PHE A 65 0.64 0.89 11.61
N TRP A 66 0.61 1.48 10.41
CA TRP A 66 0.34 2.92 10.26
C TRP A 66 -1.10 3.31 10.55
N CYS A 67 -2.08 2.47 10.20
CA CYS A 67 -3.47 2.69 10.62
C CYS A 67 -3.61 2.74 12.14
N LYS A 68 -2.90 1.86 12.86
CA LYS A 68 -2.89 1.90 14.32
C LYS A 68 -2.26 3.19 14.85
N GLU A 69 -1.13 3.61 14.29
CA GLU A 69 -0.42 4.84 14.71
C GLU A 69 -1.27 6.10 14.49
N GLU A 70 -2.01 6.15 13.38
CA GLU A 70 -2.93 7.25 13.03
C GLU A 70 -4.31 7.15 13.73
N SER A 71 -4.48 6.20 14.66
CA SER A 71 -5.75 5.95 15.37
C SER A 71 -6.94 5.75 14.43
N ILE A 72 -6.71 5.03 13.33
CA ILE A 72 -7.74 4.62 12.37
C ILE A 72 -8.35 3.31 12.86
N GLU A 73 -9.47 3.40 13.57
CA GLU A 73 -10.10 2.28 14.28
C GLU A 73 -11.16 1.49 13.46
N ASP A 74 -11.25 1.73 12.16
CA ASP A 74 -12.28 1.10 11.32
C ASP A 74 -11.75 -0.16 10.63
N ALA A 75 -12.11 -1.33 11.18
CA ALA A 75 -11.82 -2.64 10.60
C ALA A 75 -12.32 -2.79 9.14
N GLY A 76 -13.35 -2.04 8.75
CA GLY A 76 -13.85 -1.98 7.37
C GLY A 76 -12.83 -1.40 6.40
N GLN A 77 -11.93 -0.51 6.85
CA GLN A 77 -10.90 0.09 6.00
C GLN A 77 -9.75 -0.89 5.71
N ILE A 78 -9.41 -1.73 6.69
CA ILE A 78 -8.46 -2.84 6.50
C ILE A 78 -9.03 -3.86 5.51
N LEU A 79 -10.32 -4.20 5.63
CA LEU A 79 -11.00 -5.07 4.67
C LEU A 79 -11.04 -4.45 3.26
N ASN A 80 -11.34 -3.16 3.14
CA ASN A 80 -11.33 -2.47 1.85
C ASN A 80 -9.93 -2.46 1.22
N PHE A 81 -8.87 -2.28 2.02
CA PHE A 81 -7.50 -2.36 1.54
C PHE A 81 -7.11 -3.78 1.10
N LEU A 82 -7.56 -4.80 1.84
CA LEU A 82 -7.42 -6.21 1.50
C LEU A 82 -8.07 -6.53 0.14
N PHE A 83 -9.31 -6.06 -0.09
CA PHE A 83 -9.98 -6.16 -1.38
C PHE A 83 -9.23 -5.42 -2.48
N PHE A 84 -8.69 -4.23 -2.19
CA PHE A 84 -7.92 -3.47 -3.16
C PHE A 84 -6.64 -4.21 -3.61
N ILE A 85 -5.82 -4.71 -2.66
CA ILE A 85 -4.59 -5.45 -3.01
C ILE A 85 -4.89 -6.77 -3.70
N SER A 86 -5.98 -7.46 -3.34
CA SER A 86 -6.36 -8.71 -3.99
C SER A 86 -6.81 -8.49 -5.44
N LEU A 87 -7.53 -7.40 -5.72
CA LEU A 87 -8.01 -7.04 -7.06
C LEU A 87 -6.91 -6.50 -7.98
N VAL A 88 -5.98 -5.69 -7.46
CA VAL A 88 -4.92 -5.07 -8.28
C VAL A 88 -3.74 -6.03 -8.56
N ALA A 89 -3.74 -7.22 -7.97
CA ALA A 89 -2.68 -8.21 -8.18
C ALA A 89 -3.01 -9.32 -9.20
N ILE A 90 -4.03 -9.15 -10.06
CA ILE A 90 -4.36 -10.03 -11.20
C ILE A 90 -4.45 -9.21 -12.50
N SER A 91 -3.54 -8.26 -12.71
CA SER A 91 -3.39 -7.55 -13.99
C SER A 91 -1.93 -7.30 -14.28
#